data_AF-A0A6E8VP77-F1
#
_entry.id   AF-A0A6E8VP77-F1
#
_cell.length_a   1.000
_cell.length_b   1.000
_cell.length_c   1.000
_cell.angle_alpha   90.00
_cell.angle_beta   90.00
_cell.angle_gamma   90.00
#
_symmetry.space_group_name_H-M   'P 1'
#
loop_
_entity.id
_entity.type
_entity.pdbx_description
1 polymer ?
#
loop_
_entity_poly.entity_id
_entity_poly.type
_entity_poly.pdbx_seq_one_letter_code
_entity_poly.pdbx_strand_id
1 'polypeptide(L)'
;MMITTGFVVILLAIGLRNIEAEEHGNDFDAIKGCKQYNTEMGYDEPLYYIPTNTLNNTVDHGEFKYYKIGVLGTNDGVIRLSNYMYPYDKNVTEIVVGSHWNTRSGGRTQYRTSSNEYKNTDLVRALTPNMLYPFRPVMLKLKLWVDGKKEVFHDGHDYPFLGFMDTQKLPVNYMAFTRRNLTLVFFYDCPM
;
A
#
# COMPACT_ATOMS: atom_id res chain seq x y z
N MET A 1 -38.39 -35.75 62.09
CA MET A 1 -37.16 -35.25 61.46
C MET A 1 -36.80 -36.20 60.33
N MET A 2 -37.19 -35.88 59.10
CA MET A 2 -36.71 -36.52 57.88
C MET A 2 -36.51 -35.39 56.88
N ILE A 3 -35.24 -35.04 56.66
CA ILE A 3 -34.84 -34.07 55.66
C ILE A 3 -34.76 -34.84 54.35
N THR A 4 -35.73 -34.64 53.46
CA THR A 4 -35.66 -35.11 52.08
C THR A 4 -34.70 -34.22 51.32
N THR A 5 -33.49 -34.73 51.09
CA THR A 5 -32.46 -34.11 50.24
C THR A 5 -32.89 -34.20 48.77
N GLY A 6 -33.30 -33.06 48.21
CA GLY A 6 -33.54 -32.92 46.78
C GLY A 6 -32.22 -32.80 46.02
N PHE A 7 -31.99 -33.69 45.05
CA PHE A 7 -30.89 -33.55 44.09
C PHE A 7 -31.35 -32.66 42.94
N VAL A 8 -30.71 -31.50 42.80
CA VAL A 8 -30.85 -30.64 41.61
C VAL A 8 -29.79 -31.09 40.60
N VAL A 9 -30.23 -31.73 39.50
CA VAL A 9 -29.35 -32.04 38.37
C VAL A 9 -29.30 -30.81 37.48
N ILE A 10 -28.20 -30.05 37.57
CA ILE A 10 -27.92 -28.95 36.64
C ILE A 10 -27.30 -29.56 35.38
N LEU A 11 -28.10 -29.73 34.34
CA LEU A 11 -27.62 -30.01 32.99
C LEU A 11 -27.01 -28.73 32.42
N LEU A 12 -25.70 -28.56 32.59
CA LEU A 12 -24.91 -27.57 31.87
C LEU A 12 -24.86 -27.97 30.39
N ALA A 13 -25.73 -27.38 29.58
CA ALA A 13 -25.58 -27.38 28.13
C ALA A 13 -24.33 -26.57 27.80
N ILE A 14 -23.19 -27.25 27.68
CA ILE A 14 -21.99 -26.68 27.08
C ILE A 14 -22.35 -26.47 25.61
N GLY A 15 -22.80 -25.26 25.29
CA GLY A 15 -22.91 -24.83 23.91
C GLY A 15 -21.54 -25.00 23.27
N LEU A 16 -21.44 -25.93 22.32
CA LEU A 16 -20.35 -25.99 21.36
C LEU A 16 -20.31 -24.62 20.68
N ARG A 17 -19.48 -23.71 21.20
CA ARG A 17 -19.05 -22.58 20.39
C ARG A 17 -18.27 -23.23 19.28
N ASN A 18 -18.80 -23.14 18.06
CA ASN A 18 -18.01 -23.31 16.87
C ASN A 18 -16.86 -22.31 17.02
N ILE A 19 -15.70 -22.82 17.43
CA ILE A 19 -14.44 -22.15 17.21
C ILE A 19 -14.34 -22.23 15.70
N GLU A 20 -14.80 -21.18 15.01
CA GLU A 20 -14.37 -20.96 13.64
C GLU A 20 -12.86 -21.03 13.72
N ALA A 21 -12.29 -22.11 13.17
CA ALA A 21 -10.88 -22.13 12.86
C ALA A 21 -10.66 -20.83 12.08
N GLU A 22 -9.83 -19.94 12.59
CA GLU A 22 -9.38 -18.77 11.87
C GLU A 22 -8.73 -19.33 10.60
N GLU A 23 -9.52 -19.38 9.53
CA GLU A 23 -9.15 -20.03 8.29
C GLU A 23 -7.95 -19.24 7.80
N HIS A 24 -6.77 -19.86 7.83
CA HIS A 24 -5.57 -19.29 7.22
C HIS A 24 -5.85 -19.21 5.71
N GLY A 25 -6.60 -18.18 5.32
CA GLY A 25 -6.96 -17.90 3.94
C GLY A 25 -5.69 -17.71 3.13
N ASN A 26 -5.78 -18.00 1.84
CA ASN A 26 -4.64 -17.78 0.97
C ASN A 26 -4.38 -16.27 0.87
N ASP A 27 -3.27 -15.79 1.41
CA ASP A 27 -2.89 -14.37 1.37
C ASP A 27 -2.85 -13.82 -0.08
N PHE A 28 -2.66 -14.68 -1.09
CA PHE A 28 -2.69 -14.30 -2.50
C PHE A 28 -4.11 -14.14 -3.07
N ASP A 29 -5.17 -14.52 -2.36
CA ASP A 29 -6.53 -14.20 -2.79
C ASP A 29 -6.78 -12.69 -2.76
N ALA A 30 -6.03 -11.96 -1.93
CA ALA A 30 -6.10 -10.50 -1.82
C ALA A 30 -5.66 -9.75 -3.10
N ILE A 31 -4.92 -10.43 -3.99
CA ILE A 31 -4.47 -9.86 -5.28
C ILE A 31 -5.28 -10.38 -6.48
N LYS A 32 -6.36 -11.12 -6.24
CA LYS A 32 -7.20 -11.66 -7.31
C LYS A 32 -7.79 -10.54 -8.16
N GLY A 33 -7.54 -10.59 -9.47
CA GLY A 33 -8.00 -9.58 -10.42
C GLY A 33 -7.11 -8.34 -10.53
N CYS A 34 -6.02 -8.23 -9.76
CA CYS A 34 -5.02 -7.19 -9.95
C CYS A 34 -4.20 -7.41 -11.23
N LYS A 35 -3.70 -6.32 -11.81
CA LYS A 35 -2.57 -6.36 -12.73
C LYS A 35 -1.28 -6.56 -11.95
N GLN A 36 -0.26 -7.16 -12.57
CA GLN A 36 1.05 -7.40 -11.96
C GLN A 36 2.14 -6.56 -12.67
N TYR A 37 3.07 -6.03 -11.91
CA TYR A 37 4.28 -5.37 -12.38
C TYR A 37 5.50 -5.92 -11.62
N ASN A 38 6.42 -6.56 -12.36
CA ASN A 38 7.69 -7.02 -11.81
C ASN A 38 8.70 -5.88 -11.89
N THR A 39 9.37 -5.53 -10.78
CA THR A 39 10.37 -4.45 -10.80
C THR A 39 11.69 -4.91 -11.41
N GLU A 40 11.69 -5.15 -12.71
CA GLU A 40 12.90 -5.39 -13.49
C GLU A 40 13.82 -4.17 -13.37
N MET A 41 13.21 -2.98 -13.55
CA MET A 41 13.90 -1.71 -13.50
C MET A 41 14.12 -1.18 -12.06
N GLY A 42 15.36 -0.79 -11.76
CA GLY A 42 15.79 -0.22 -10.50
C GLY A 42 15.51 1.29 -10.37
N TYR A 43 15.86 1.84 -9.20
CA TYR A 43 15.52 3.21 -8.81
C TYR A 43 16.01 4.29 -9.80
N ASP A 44 17.19 4.09 -10.39
CA ASP A 44 17.86 5.05 -11.28
C ASP A 44 17.67 4.75 -12.77
N GLU A 45 16.85 3.75 -13.11
CA GLU A 45 16.61 3.30 -14.47
C GLU A 45 15.34 3.95 -15.07
N PRO A 46 15.18 3.97 -16.41
CA PRO A 46 14.02 4.56 -17.06
C PRO A 46 12.75 3.72 -16.80
N LEU A 47 11.99 4.12 -15.79
CA LEU A 47 10.77 3.43 -15.39
C LEU A 47 9.64 3.58 -16.41
N TYR A 48 8.79 2.57 -16.49
CA TYR A 48 7.52 2.66 -17.20
C TYR A 48 6.47 3.38 -16.34
N TYR A 49 6.03 4.55 -16.81
CA TYR A 49 4.98 5.34 -16.18
C TYR A 49 3.62 4.98 -16.79
N ILE A 50 2.80 4.29 -16.01
CA ILE A 50 1.46 3.81 -16.38
C ILE A 50 0.47 4.99 -16.31
N PRO A 51 -0.28 5.29 -17.37
CA PRO A 51 -1.29 6.35 -17.33
C PRO A 51 -2.44 5.97 -16.39
N THR A 52 -2.75 6.80 -15.40
CA THR A 52 -3.75 6.48 -14.37
C THR A 52 -5.18 6.45 -14.92
N ASN A 53 -5.43 7.11 -16.05
CA ASN A 53 -6.72 7.07 -16.76
C ASN A 53 -7.00 5.72 -17.47
N THR A 54 -6.01 4.81 -17.52
CA THR A 54 -6.18 3.45 -18.07
C THR A 54 -6.47 2.39 -17.01
N LEU A 55 -6.57 2.81 -15.74
CA LEU A 55 -6.84 1.94 -14.61
C LEU A 55 -8.35 1.77 -14.43
N ASN A 56 -8.82 0.52 -14.47
CA ASN A 56 -10.26 0.20 -14.45
C ASN A 56 -10.86 0.16 -13.05
N ASN A 57 -10.05 -0.05 -12.00
CA ASN A 57 -10.50 -0.22 -10.63
C ASN A 57 -10.20 1.00 -9.73
N THR A 58 -9.92 2.15 -10.36
CA THR A 58 -9.78 3.42 -9.63
C THR A 58 -11.15 3.89 -9.15
N VAL A 59 -11.27 4.25 -7.88
CA VAL A 59 -12.49 4.87 -7.35
C VAL A 59 -12.29 6.37 -7.28
N ASP A 60 -13.07 7.10 -8.07
CA ASP A 60 -13.00 8.56 -8.19
C ASP A 60 -14.20 9.22 -7.49
N HIS A 61 -13.92 10.05 -6.49
CA HIS A 61 -14.93 10.82 -5.75
C HIS A 61 -14.93 12.31 -6.15
N GLY A 62 -14.17 12.69 -7.19
CA GLY A 62 -14.01 14.07 -7.63
C GLY A 62 -12.98 14.86 -6.81
N GLU A 63 -13.13 14.89 -5.48
CA GLU A 63 -12.18 15.58 -4.58
C GLU A 63 -10.96 14.72 -4.21
N PHE A 64 -11.08 13.40 -4.33
CA PHE A 64 -9.97 12.46 -4.19
C PHE A 64 -10.20 11.19 -5.01
N LYS A 65 -9.11 10.45 -5.22
CA LYS A 65 -9.11 9.14 -5.87
C LYS A 65 -8.50 8.08 -4.96
N TYR A 66 -9.04 6.87 -5.00
CA TYR A 66 -8.43 5.69 -4.38
C TYR A 66 -7.79 4.78 -5.42
N TYR A 67 -6.60 4.28 -5.08
CA TYR A 67 -5.89 3.22 -5.80
C TYR A 67 -5.54 2.11 -4.83
N LYS A 68 -5.84 0.86 -5.17
CA LYS A 68 -5.47 -0.32 -4.37
C LYS A 68 -4.25 -0.98 -5.00
N ILE A 69 -3.21 -1.15 -4.19
CA ILE A 69 -1.87 -1.57 -4.62
C ILE A 69 -1.36 -2.62 -3.65
N GLY A 70 -0.99 -3.79 -4.15
CA GLY A 70 -0.26 -4.81 -3.38
C GLY A 70 1.25 -4.68 -3.59
N VAL A 71 2.03 -4.94 -2.54
CA VAL A 71 3.49 -5.01 -2.62
C VAL A 71 3.96 -6.33 -2.00
N LEU A 72 4.65 -7.15 -2.79
CA LEU A 72 5.28 -8.38 -2.35
C LEU A 72 6.81 -8.21 -2.38
N GLY A 73 7.45 -8.38 -1.23
CA GLY A 73 8.89 -8.28 -1.07
C GLY A 73 9.32 -7.75 0.30
N THR A 74 10.62 -7.57 0.52
CA THR A 74 11.17 -7.35 1.87
C THR A 74 11.19 -5.90 2.33
N ASN A 75 11.51 -4.94 1.45
CA ASN A 75 11.69 -3.53 1.78
C ASN A 75 11.81 -2.65 0.52
N ASP A 76 11.77 -1.33 0.73
CA ASP A 76 12.04 -0.30 -0.28
C ASP A 76 11.12 -0.34 -1.52
N GLY A 77 9.83 -0.59 -1.32
CA GLY A 77 8.82 -0.42 -2.37
C GLY A 77 8.59 1.05 -2.67
N VAL A 78 8.83 1.48 -3.91
CA VAL A 78 8.68 2.88 -4.32
C VAL A 78 7.55 3.01 -5.33
N ILE A 79 6.58 3.85 -4.99
CA ILE A 79 5.51 4.29 -5.89
C ILE A 79 5.81 5.73 -6.28
N ARG A 80 6.02 5.99 -7.57
CA ARG A 80 6.22 7.33 -8.13
C ARG A 80 4.93 7.84 -8.76
N LEU A 81 4.55 9.06 -8.43
CA LEU A 81 3.36 9.74 -8.93
C LEU A 81 3.81 10.96 -9.74
N SER A 82 3.33 11.09 -10.97
CA SER A 82 3.79 12.09 -11.92
C SER A 82 2.65 12.68 -12.75
N ASN A 83 2.83 13.92 -13.19
CA ASN A 83 1.99 14.55 -14.21
C ASN A 83 2.46 14.20 -15.64
N TYR A 84 3.67 13.65 -15.78
CA TYR A 84 4.34 13.39 -17.05
C TYR A 84 4.76 11.92 -17.18
N MET A 85 4.67 11.38 -18.40
CA MET A 85 5.15 10.03 -18.73
C MET A 85 6.68 9.90 -18.61
N TYR A 86 7.42 10.95 -18.95
CA TYR A 86 8.88 11.00 -18.88
C TYR A 86 9.31 12.20 -18.02
N PRO A 87 9.32 12.08 -16.68
CA PRO A 87 9.48 13.23 -15.80
C PRO A 87 10.94 13.65 -15.55
N TYR A 88 11.79 13.56 -16.58
CA TYR A 88 13.12 14.17 -16.52
C TYR A 88 12.99 15.70 -16.52
N ASP A 89 13.81 16.35 -15.71
CA ASP A 89 13.77 17.78 -15.42
C ASP A 89 12.39 18.24 -14.88
N LYS A 90 11.69 17.33 -14.20
CA LYS A 90 10.41 17.57 -13.52
C LYS A 90 10.44 16.99 -12.11
N ASN A 91 9.57 17.52 -11.25
CA ASN A 91 9.31 16.92 -9.95
C ASN A 91 8.29 15.79 -10.07
N VAL A 92 8.51 14.74 -9.28
CA VAL A 92 7.54 13.67 -9.00
C VAL A 92 7.35 13.55 -7.49
N THR A 93 6.22 13.00 -7.06
CA THR A 93 6.08 12.53 -5.68
C THR A 93 6.54 11.08 -5.61
N GLU A 94 7.32 10.73 -4.59
CA GLU A 94 7.57 9.33 -4.24
C GLU A 94 6.93 8.99 -2.90
N ILE A 95 6.32 7.80 -2.86
CA ILE A 95 5.91 7.12 -1.64
C ILE A 95 6.81 5.91 -1.50
N VAL A 96 7.55 5.83 -0.40
CA VAL A 96 8.44 4.72 -0.09
C VAL A 96 7.85 3.92 1.07
N VAL A 97 7.56 2.65 0.81
CA VAL A 97 6.97 1.71 1.76
C VAL A 97 8.07 0.76 2.23
N GLY A 98 8.20 0.59 3.55
CA GLY A 98 9.19 -0.33 4.12
C GLY A 98 10.64 0.07 3.86
N SER A 99 10.95 1.36 3.85
CA SER A 99 12.33 1.88 3.82
C SER A 99 13.14 1.55 5.08
N HIS A 100 14.46 1.77 5.02
CA HIS A 100 15.39 1.58 6.14
C HIS A 100 15.26 0.17 6.75
N TRP A 101 15.46 -0.85 5.92
CA TRP A 101 15.31 -2.25 6.33
C TRP A 101 13.91 -2.56 6.88
N ASN A 102 12.88 -2.07 6.20
CA ASN A 102 11.48 -2.30 6.57
C ASN A 102 11.07 -1.73 7.93
N THR A 103 11.68 -0.63 8.36
CA THR A 103 11.36 0.02 9.65
C THR A 103 10.63 1.34 9.51
N ARG A 104 10.60 1.93 8.30
CA ARG A 104 10.07 3.28 8.07
C ARG A 104 9.36 3.38 6.74
N SER A 105 8.38 4.26 6.64
CA SER A 105 7.80 4.66 5.35
C SER A 105 7.87 6.18 5.21
N GLY A 106 7.86 6.68 3.99
CA GLY A 106 8.07 8.11 3.75
C GLY A 106 7.42 8.61 2.47
N GLY A 107 7.05 9.89 2.49
CA GLY A 107 6.63 10.64 1.33
C GLY A 107 7.68 11.70 1.02
N ARG A 108 8.04 11.88 -0.24
CA ARG A 108 9.06 12.84 -0.66
C ARG A 108 8.80 13.40 -2.06
N THR A 109 9.39 14.55 -2.35
CA THR A 109 9.54 15.03 -3.72
C THR A 109 10.86 14.50 -4.28
N GLN A 110 10.84 13.98 -5.50
CA GLN A 110 12.03 13.61 -6.25
C GLN A 110 12.12 14.46 -7.52
N TYR A 111 13.29 14.99 -7.78
CA TYR A 111 13.65 15.65 -9.04
C TYR A 111 14.79 14.87 -9.67
N ARG A 112 14.74 14.66 -10.99
CA ARG A 112 15.82 13.99 -11.73
C ARG A 112 16.15 14.75 -13.00
N THR A 113 17.42 15.05 -13.20
CA THR A 113 17.89 15.72 -14.41
C THR A 113 17.87 14.78 -15.61
N SER A 114 17.88 15.34 -16.82
CA SER A 114 18.15 14.56 -18.05
C SER A 114 19.52 13.84 -18.06
N SER A 115 20.49 14.27 -17.24
CA SER A 115 21.75 13.55 -16.98
C SER A 115 21.63 12.42 -15.94
N ASN A 116 20.41 12.12 -15.47
CA ASN A 116 20.09 11.10 -14.48
C ASN A 116 20.56 11.40 -13.03
N GLU A 117 20.89 12.65 -12.71
CA GLU A 117 21.19 13.08 -11.35
C GLU A 117 19.88 13.32 -10.60
N TYR A 118 19.72 12.73 -9.41
CA TYR A 118 18.49 12.89 -8.63
C TYR A 118 18.70 13.64 -7.32
N LYS A 119 17.65 14.36 -6.91
CA LYS A 119 17.52 14.99 -5.59
C LYS A 119 16.21 14.56 -4.95
N ASN A 120 16.32 14.01 -3.74
CA ASN A 120 15.19 13.64 -2.91
C ASN A 120 15.02 14.65 -1.77
N THR A 121 13.80 15.15 -1.60
CA THR A 121 13.42 16.05 -0.51
C THR A 121 12.29 15.43 0.29
N ASP A 122 12.61 14.92 1.49
CA ASP A 122 11.64 14.27 2.37
C ASP A 122 10.55 15.27 2.83
N LEU A 123 9.29 14.86 2.70
CA LEU A 123 8.12 15.61 3.18
C LEU A 123 7.60 15.03 4.50
N VAL A 124 7.67 13.71 4.65
CA VAL A 124 7.26 12.99 5.86
C VAL A 124 8.06 11.70 6.02
N ARG A 125 8.23 11.26 7.27
CA ARG A 125 8.70 9.92 7.62
C ARG A 125 7.88 9.38 8.79
N ALA A 126 7.42 8.14 8.67
CA ALA A 126 6.71 7.41 9.71
C ALA A 126 7.51 6.17 10.12
N LEU A 127 7.37 5.76 11.39
CA LEU A 127 7.85 4.47 11.87
C LEU A 127 6.84 3.39 11.46
N THR A 128 7.28 2.43 10.64
CA THR A 128 6.44 1.33 10.12
C THR A 128 7.26 0.03 10.16
N PRO A 129 7.50 -0.54 11.35
CA PRO A 129 8.29 -1.76 11.48
C PRO A 129 7.57 -2.94 10.86
N ASN A 130 8.31 -3.77 10.11
CA ASN A 130 7.83 -4.98 9.46
C ASN A 130 6.66 -4.72 8.49
N MET A 131 6.72 -3.61 7.75
CA MET A 131 5.66 -3.17 6.85
C MET A 131 5.45 -4.13 5.67
N LEU A 132 6.52 -4.49 4.96
CA LEU A 132 6.51 -5.37 3.80
C LEU A 132 6.88 -6.81 4.15
N TYR A 133 6.37 -7.77 3.39
CA TYR A 133 6.63 -9.20 3.58
C TYR A 133 7.02 -9.89 2.26
N PRO A 134 8.05 -10.77 2.26
CA PRO A 134 8.50 -11.46 1.05
C PRO A 134 7.59 -12.62 0.60
N PHE A 135 6.71 -13.11 1.48
CA PHE A 135 5.91 -14.32 1.23
C PHE A 135 4.42 -14.08 1.10
N ARG A 136 3.96 -12.84 1.28
CA ARG A 136 2.56 -12.44 1.13
C ARG A 136 2.43 -10.99 0.66
N PRO A 137 1.51 -10.69 -0.25
CA PRO A 137 1.31 -9.33 -0.72
C PRO A 137 0.76 -8.47 0.41
N VAL A 138 1.41 -7.34 0.66
CA VAL A 138 0.90 -6.31 1.57
C VAL A 138 0.02 -5.36 0.76
N MET A 139 -1.29 -5.43 1.01
CA MET A 139 -2.27 -4.61 0.32
C MET A 139 -2.34 -3.21 0.96
N LEU A 140 -2.28 -2.20 0.11
CA LEU A 140 -2.30 -0.80 0.45
C LEU A 140 -3.45 -0.13 -0.29
N LYS A 141 -4.07 0.84 0.37
CA LYS A 141 -5.01 1.77 -0.26
C LYS A 141 -4.37 3.16 -0.25
N LEU A 142 -4.21 3.73 -1.44
CA LEU A 142 -3.65 5.06 -1.65
C LEU A 142 -4.78 6.04 -1.92
N LYS A 143 -4.93 7.06 -1.08
CA LYS A 143 -5.89 8.15 -1.25
C LYS A 143 -5.16 9.42 -1.71
N LEU A 144 -5.50 9.91 -2.89
CA LEU A 144 -4.89 11.09 -3.50
C LEU A 144 -5.93 12.19 -3.64
N TRP A 145 -5.73 13.29 -2.92
CA TRP A 145 -6.63 14.44 -2.95
C TRP A 145 -6.20 15.44 -4.03
N VAL A 146 -7.17 16.14 -4.61
CA VAL A 146 -6.91 17.19 -5.61
C VAL A 146 -6.16 18.39 -5.05
N ASP A 147 -6.22 18.60 -3.72
CA ASP A 147 -5.54 19.70 -3.03
C ASP A 147 -4.06 19.45 -2.74
N GLY A 148 -3.56 18.26 -3.08
CA GLY A 148 -2.18 17.83 -2.87
C GLY A 148 -1.98 16.89 -1.69
N LYS A 149 -2.99 16.66 -0.84
CA LYS A 149 -2.91 15.70 0.27
C LYS A 149 -2.81 14.28 -0.27
N LYS A 150 -1.94 13.47 0.35
CA LYS A 150 -1.70 12.06 0.00
C LYS A 150 -1.70 11.23 1.27
N GLU A 151 -2.46 10.15 1.27
CA GLU A 151 -2.62 9.26 2.42
C GLU A 151 -2.48 7.79 2.01
N VAL A 152 -1.77 7.01 2.81
CA VAL A 152 -1.54 5.59 2.58
C VAL A 152 -2.05 4.80 3.78
N PHE A 153 -2.88 3.82 3.48
CA PHE A 153 -3.54 2.94 4.45
C PHE A 153 -3.08 1.51 4.20
N HIS A 154 -3.04 0.71 5.26
CA HIS A 154 -3.23 -0.73 5.06
C HIS A 154 -4.64 -0.95 4.51
N ASP A 155 -4.78 -1.86 3.55
CA ASP A 155 -6.12 -2.18 3.07
C ASP A 155 -7.00 -2.72 4.20
N GLY A 156 -8.28 -2.33 4.21
CA GLY A 156 -9.20 -2.62 5.30
C GLY A 156 -9.05 -1.77 6.58
N HIS A 157 -8.03 -0.91 6.69
CA HIS A 157 -7.86 -0.02 7.85
C HIS A 157 -8.50 1.36 7.62
N ASP A 158 -9.01 1.95 8.70
CA ASP A 158 -9.68 3.27 8.68
C ASP A 158 -8.73 4.46 8.76
N TYR A 159 -7.54 4.27 9.35
CA TYR A 159 -6.56 5.34 9.57
C TYR A 159 -5.29 5.13 8.74
N PRO A 160 -4.74 6.20 8.14
CA PRO A 160 -3.53 6.09 7.35
C PRO A 160 -2.31 5.91 8.26
N PHE A 161 -1.37 5.06 7.86
CA PHE A 161 -0.07 4.97 8.53
C PHE A 161 0.91 6.05 8.01
N LEU A 162 0.60 6.65 6.85
CA LEU A 162 1.38 7.72 6.25
C LEU A 162 0.44 8.75 5.63
N GLY A 163 0.60 10.02 6.01
CA GLY A 163 -0.15 11.13 5.42
C GLY A 163 0.76 12.35 5.26
N PHE A 164 0.67 13.03 4.12
CA PHE A 164 1.47 14.24 3.87
C PHE A 164 0.83 15.14 2.82
N MET A 165 1.29 16.39 2.80
CA MET A 165 0.89 17.39 1.82
C MET A 165 2.00 17.56 0.79
N ASP A 166 1.65 17.37 -0.48
CA ASP A 166 2.51 17.79 -1.59
C ASP A 166 2.15 19.21 -2.01
N THR A 167 2.99 20.17 -1.60
CA THR A 167 2.76 21.60 -1.84
C THR A 167 2.78 21.98 -3.32
N GLN A 168 3.33 21.13 -4.19
CA GLN A 168 3.30 21.35 -5.63
C GLN A 168 1.97 20.97 -6.27
N LYS A 169 1.10 20.25 -5.52
CA LYS A 169 -0.23 19.80 -5.97
C LYS A 169 -0.19 19.13 -7.35
N LEU A 170 0.84 18.31 -7.57
CA LEU A 170 1.06 17.69 -8.87
C LEU A 170 -0.15 16.80 -9.24
N PRO A 171 -0.79 17.03 -10.39
CA PRO A 171 -1.78 16.10 -10.91
C PRO A 171 -1.15 14.73 -11.13
N VAL A 172 -1.82 13.68 -10.69
CA VAL A 172 -1.32 12.31 -10.78
C VAL A 172 -1.91 11.62 -12.00
N ASN A 173 -1.33 11.96 -13.16
CA ASN A 173 -1.72 11.40 -14.46
C ASN A 173 -0.97 10.10 -14.77
N TYR A 174 0.14 9.86 -14.10
CA TYR A 174 0.96 8.67 -14.29
C TYR A 174 1.45 8.12 -12.95
N MET A 175 1.59 6.80 -12.90
CA MET A 175 2.13 6.05 -11.77
C MET A 175 3.23 5.10 -12.25
N ALA A 176 4.34 5.01 -11.51
CA ALA A 176 5.38 4.03 -11.76
C ALA A 176 5.76 3.31 -10.47
N PHE A 177 6.23 2.08 -10.62
CA PHE A 177 6.72 1.26 -9.52
C PHE A 177 8.19 0.95 -9.70
N THR A 178 8.95 1.02 -8.62
CA THR A 178 10.36 0.63 -8.63
C THR A 178 10.81 0.11 -7.27
N ARG A 179 12.02 -0.41 -7.27
CA ARG A 179 12.75 -0.91 -6.11
C ARG A 179 14.03 -0.10 -5.93
N ARG A 180 14.55 -0.09 -4.71
CA ARG A 180 15.91 0.39 -4.49
C ARG A 180 16.94 -0.67 -4.84
N ASN A 181 16.95 -1.78 -4.09
CA ASN A 181 17.98 -2.81 -4.22
C ASN A 181 17.42 -4.21 -4.44
N LEU A 182 16.29 -4.56 -3.83
CA LEU A 182 15.75 -5.92 -3.81
C LEU A 182 14.55 -6.07 -4.73
N THR A 183 14.38 -7.24 -5.35
CA THR A 183 13.28 -7.53 -6.26
C THR A 183 11.94 -7.43 -5.54
N LEU A 184 11.01 -6.69 -6.13
CA LEU A 184 9.64 -6.54 -5.65
C LEU A 184 8.66 -6.90 -6.77
N VAL A 185 7.48 -7.35 -6.37
CA VAL A 185 6.33 -7.46 -7.26
C VAL A 185 5.26 -6.50 -6.77
N PHE A 186 4.78 -5.66 -7.67
CA PHE A 186 3.65 -4.78 -7.42
C PHE A 186 2.41 -5.37 -8.06
N PHE A 187 1.31 -5.34 -7.32
CA PHE A 187 -0.02 -5.63 -7.82
C PHE A 187 -0.77 -4.30 -7.85
N TYR A 188 -1.38 -3.94 -8.96
CA TYR A 188 -2.00 -2.64 -9.16
C TYR A 188 -3.28 -2.77 -9.96
N ASP A 189 -4.06 -1.68 -10.03
CA ASP A 189 -5.38 -1.71 -10.65
C ASP A 189 -6.24 -2.85 -10.06
N CYS A 190 -6.15 -3.03 -8.74
CA CYS A 190 -6.84 -4.10 -8.03
C CYS A 190 -8.31 -3.76 -7.79
N PRO A 191 -9.25 -4.72 -7.90
CA PRO A 191 -10.63 -4.54 -7.45
C PRO A 191 -10.66 -4.08 -5.99
N MET A 192 -11.51 -3.10 -5.69
CA MET A 192 -11.68 -2.54 -4.35
C MET A 192 -12.46 -3.48 -3.44
#